data_AF-A0A942Q9D0-F1
#
_entry.id   AF-A0A942Q9D0-F1
#
_cell.length_a   1.000
_cell.length_b   1.000
_cell.length_c   1.000
_cell.angle_alpha   90.00
_cell.angle_beta   90.00
_cell.angle_gamma   90.00
#
_symmetry.space_group_name_H-M   'P 1'
#
loop_
_entity.id
_entity.type
_entity.pdbx_description
1 polymer ?
#
loop_
_entity_poly.entity_id
_entity_poly.type
_entity_poly.pdbx_seq_one_letter_code
_entity_poly.pdbx_strand_id
1 'polypeptide(L)'
;MAQARSGFTLIELLIVIAIIGILAAVLIPNLLSARNAAHERAGQAHAKNVFTAAFAHISESRDNVLITSADCAAGYVAGNYSAPRASSSVTACTVSDDGNGLPLVEVTTILGTAIRHPPSP
;
A
#
# COMPACT_ATOMS: atom_id res chain seq x y z
N MET A 1 26.25 -56.20 -7.25
CA MET A 1 26.87 -55.03 -6.60
C MET A 1 25.78 -54.35 -5.78
N ALA A 2 25.84 -54.46 -4.45
CA ALA A 2 24.83 -53.87 -3.57
C ALA A 2 25.14 -52.39 -3.38
N GLN A 3 24.25 -51.53 -3.88
CA GLN A 3 24.36 -50.08 -3.75
C GLN A 3 24.20 -49.72 -2.26
N ALA A 4 25.22 -49.10 -1.66
CA ALA A 4 25.10 -48.54 -0.32
C ALA A 4 24.02 -47.44 -0.34
N ARG A 5 22.88 -47.70 0.31
CA ARG A 5 21.87 -46.67 0.57
C ARG A 5 22.48 -45.69 1.59
N SER A 6 22.87 -44.51 1.12
CA SER A 6 23.14 -43.37 2.00
C SER A 6 21.82 -43.00 2.69
N GLY A 7 21.76 -43.21 4.00
CA GLY A 7 20.66 -42.75 4.85
C GLY A 7 21.03 -41.40 5.45
N PHE A 8 20.07 -40.47 5.45
CA PHE A 8 20.19 -39.20 6.15
C PHE A 8 20.18 -39.46 7.66
N THR A 9 21.13 -38.90 8.41
CA THR A 9 21.18 -39.12 9.85
C THR A 9 20.15 -38.25 10.57
N LEU A 10 19.60 -38.74 11.68
CA LEU A 10 18.68 -37.96 12.51
C LEU A 10 19.35 -36.68 13.05
N ILE A 11 20.66 -36.73 13.32
CA ILE A 11 21.41 -35.57 13.82
C ILE A 11 21.61 -34.49 12.73
N GLU A 12 21.81 -34.88 11.47
CA GLU A 12 21.85 -33.93 10.35
C GLU A 12 20.53 -33.19 10.21
N LEU A 13 19.40 -33.89 10.35
CA LEU A 13 18.07 -33.27 10.30
C LEU A 13 17.88 -32.29 11.47
N LEU A 14 18.32 -32.69 12.66
CA LEU A 14 18.16 -31.90 13.88
C LEU A 14 18.95 -30.58 13.82
N ILE A 15 20.19 -30.60 13.35
CA ILE A 15 21.01 -29.38 13.22
C ILE A 15 20.42 -28.44 12.16
N VAL A 16 19.91 -28.97 11.06
CA VAL A 16 19.30 -28.15 9.99
C VAL A 16 18.08 -27.39 10.49
N ILE A 17 17.15 -28.06 11.19
CA ILE A 17 15.98 -27.36 11.75
C ILE A 17 16.36 -26.35 12.84
N ALA A 18 17.44 -26.61 13.59
CA ALA A 18 17.95 -25.68 14.60
C ALA A 18 18.45 -24.38 13.95
N ILE A 19 19.25 -24.48 12.88
CA ILE A 19 19.76 -23.30 12.16
C ILE A 19 18.62 -22.55 11.47
N ILE A 20 17.70 -23.27 10.80
CA ILE A 20 16.51 -22.65 10.18
C ILE A 20 15.68 -21.92 11.24
N GLY A 21 15.53 -22.49 12.44
CA GLY A 21 14.82 -21.87 13.56
C GLY A 21 15.44 -20.55 14.00
N ILE A 22 16.77 -20.48 14.11
CA ILE A 22 17.50 -19.25 14.47
C ILE A 22 17.31 -18.17 13.41
N LEU A 23 17.47 -18.55 12.12
CA LEU A 23 17.32 -17.61 11.01
C LEU A 23 15.87 -17.09 10.91
N ALA A 24 14.88 -17.98 11.03
CA ALA A 24 13.47 -17.62 10.97
C ALA A 24 13.06 -16.67 12.11
N ALA A 25 13.58 -16.89 13.34
CA ALA A 25 13.27 -16.06 14.49
C ALA A 25 13.63 -14.58 14.29
N VAL A 26 14.75 -14.30 13.61
CA VAL A 26 15.18 -12.92 13.30
C VAL A 26 14.51 -12.39 12.03
N LEU A 27 14.28 -13.26 11.04
CA LEU A 27 13.78 -12.86 9.73
C LEU A 27 12.28 -12.51 9.72
N ILE A 28 11.45 -13.29 10.40
CA ILE A 28 9.99 -13.12 10.42
C ILE A 28 9.57 -11.72 10.89
N PRO A 29 10.01 -11.19 12.05
CA PRO A 29 9.56 -9.87 12.50
C PRO A 29 9.97 -8.76 11.53
N ASN A 30 11.18 -8.83 10.96
CA ASN A 30 11.67 -7.86 9.99
C ASN A 30 10.82 -7.90 8.69
N LEU A 31 10.52 -9.10 8.19
CA LEU A 31 9.67 -9.28 7.01
C LEU A 31 8.27 -8.71 7.23
N LEU A 32 7.66 -8.95 8.40
CA LEU A 32 6.35 -8.41 8.73
C LEU A 32 6.36 -6.87 8.76
N SER A 33 7.37 -6.27 9.41
CA SER A 33 7.53 -4.81 9.43
C SER A 33 7.71 -4.22 8.01
N ALA A 34 8.56 -4.84 7.20
CA ALA A 34 8.79 -4.40 5.82
C ALA A 34 7.52 -4.48 4.96
N ARG A 35 6.72 -5.54 5.13
CA ARG A 35 5.43 -5.68 4.45
C ARG A 35 4.43 -4.61 4.89
N ASN A 36 4.36 -4.33 6.19
CA ASN A 36 3.46 -3.29 6.70
C ASN A 36 3.82 -1.92 6.15
N ALA A 37 5.11 -1.57 6.17
CA ALA A 37 5.61 -0.34 5.56
C ALA A 37 5.32 -0.26 4.05
N ALA A 38 5.38 -1.39 3.33
CA ALA A 38 5.03 -1.44 1.92
C ALA A 38 3.54 -1.14 1.68
N HIS A 39 2.63 -1.67 2.52
CA HIS A 39 1.20 -1.38 2.44
C HIS A 39 0.89 0.10 2.70
N GLU A 40 1.54 0.71 3.70
CA GLU A 40 1.39 2.14 3.98
C GLU A 40 1.93 3.01 2.85
N ARG A 41 3.13 2.70 2.33
CA ARG A 41 3.71 3.42 1.17
C ARG A 41 2.83 3.32 -0.07
N ALA A 42 2.22 2.15 -0.31
CA ALA A 42 1.27 1.97 -1.41
C ALA A 42 0.05 2.88 -1.25
N GLY A 43 -0.51 2.98 -0.03
CA GLY A 43 -1.60 3.91 0.28
C GLY A 43 -1.21 5.37 0.08
N GLN A 44 -0.02 5.78 0.55
CA GLN A 44 0.50 7.14 0.38
C GLN A 44 0.72 7.49 -1.10
N ALA A 45 1.27 6.57 -1.88
CA ALA A 45 1.47 6.77 -3.32
C ALA A 45 0.13 6.93 -4.04
N HIS A 46 -0.87 6.10 -3.68
CA HIS A 46 -2.22 6.22 -4.25
C HIS A 46 -2.87 7.56 -3.92
N ALA A 47 -2.83 7.99 -2.65
CA ALA A 47 -3.36 9.28 -2.22
C ALA A 47 -2.74 10.46 -2.99
N LYS A 48 -1.42 10.43 -3.20
CA LYS A 48 -0.70 11.43 -3.99
C LYS A 48 -1.14 11.44 -5.45
N ASN A 49 -1.25 10.26 -6.09
CA ASN A 49 -1.65 10.17 -7.49
C ASN A 49 -3.07 10.72 -7.71
N VAL A 50 -4.01 10.38 -6.82
CA VAL A 50 -5.39 10.88 -6.85
C VAL A 50 -5.40 12.40 -6.63
N PHE A 51 -4.67 12.89 -5.61
CA PHE A 51 -4.56 14.32 -5.35
C PHE A 51 -3.98 15.08 -6.54
N THR A 52 -2.93 14.58 -7.17
CA THR A 52 -2.34 15.23 -8.35
C THR A 52 -3.35 15.30 -9.50
N ALA A 53 -4.14 14.25 -9.74
CA ALA A 53 -5.19 14.28 -10.76
C ALA A 53 -6.30 15.30 -10.42
N ALA A 54 -6.78 15.30 -9.17
CA ALA A 54 -7.79 16.26 -8.71
C ALA A 54 -7.27 17.70 -8.78
N PHE A 55 -6.04 17.93 -8.30
CA PHE A 55 -5.39 19.22 -8.27
C PHE A 55 -5.13 19.77 -9.68
N ALA A 56 -4.70 18.91 -10.62
CA ALA A 56 -4.52 19.29 -12.00
C ALA A 56 -5.85 19.73 -12.64
N HIS A 57 -6.95 19.01 -12.36
CA HIS A 57 -8.27 19.38 -12.85
C HIS A 57 -8.72 20.76 -12.34
N ILE A 58 -8.61 21.01 -11.03
CA ILE A 58 -9.02 22.30 -10.48
C ILE A 58 -8.17 23.45 -11.01
N SER A 59 -6.87 23.20 -11.25
CA SER A 59 -5.92 24.19 -11.79
C SER A 59 -6.21 24.55 -13.25
N GLU A 60 -6.77 23.62 -14.03
CA GLU A 60 -7.16 23.86 -15.42
C GLU A 60 -8.57 24.45 -15.53
N SER A 61 -9.47 24.06 -14.62
CA SER A 61 -10.87 24.48 -14.64
C SER A 61 -11.02 25.96 -14.25
N ARG A 62 -11.80 26.74 -15.03
CA ARG A 62 -12.05 28.15 -14.71
C ARG A 62 -12.87 28.34 -13.43
N ASP A 63 -13.70 27.36 -13.12
CA ASP A 63 -14.65 27.42 -12.01
C ASP A 63 -14.10 26.80 -10.71
N ASN A 64 -12.84 26.35 -10.72
CA ASN A 64 -12.17 25.67 -9.59
C ASN A 64 -13.04 24.56 -8.97
N VAL A 65 -13.70 23.76 -9.81
CA VAL A 65 -14.67 22.75 -9.36
C VAL A 65 -13.94 21.47 -9.02
N LEU A 66 -14.00 21.08 -7.74
CA LEU A 66 -13.50 19.79 -7.30
C LEU A 66 -14.48 18.66 -7.68
N ILE A 67 -13.95 17.61 -8.29
CA ILE A 67 -14.67 16.35 -8.49
C ILE A 67 -14.45 15.47 -7.26
N THR A 68 -15.46 15.38 -6.40
CA THR A 68 -15.43 14.50 -5.22
C THR A 68 -15.73 13.06 -5.61
N SER A 69 -15.27 12.11 -4.80
CA SER A 69 -15.55 10.69 -5.01
C SER A 69 -15.66 9.95 -3.68
N ALA A 70 -16.72 9.16 -3.53
CA ALA A 70 -16.89 8.27 -2.37
C ALA A 70 -16.00 7.01 -2.45
N ASP A 71 -15.51 6.66 -3.64
CA ASP A 71 -14.55 5.58 -3.83
C ASP A 71 -13.56 5.89 -4.98
N CYS A 72 -12.36 6.36 -4.62
CA CYS A 72 -11.24 6.51 -5.56
C CYS A 72 -10.31 5.28 -5.62
N ALA A 73 -10.63 4.17 -4.94
CA ALA A 73 -9.83 2.95 -4.99
C ALA A 73 -10.09 2.18 -6.29
N ALA A 74 -11.31 2.30 -6.83
CA ALA A 74 -11.68 1.80 -8.15
C ALA A 74 -11.04 2.57 -9.32
N GLY A 75 -10.17 3.55 -9.04
CA GLY A 75 -9.66 4.54 -9.98
C GLY A 75 -10.38 5.88 -9.80
N TYR A 76 -9.73 6.95 -10.22
CA TYR A 76 -10.26 8.30 -10.10
C TYR A 76 -10.11 9.02 -11.43
N VAL A 77 -11.13 9.77 -11.84
CA VAL A 77 -11.14 10.55 -13.08
C VAL A 77 -11.68 11.94 -12.76
N ALA A 78 -10.91 12.96 -13.13
CA ALA A 78 -11.28 14.36 -13.02
C ALA A 78 -10.98 15.07 -14.35
N GLY A 79 -12.00 15.24 -15.20
CA GLY A 79 -11.83 15.72 -16.56
C GLY A 79 -10.88 14.82 -17.36
N ASN A 80 -9.78 15.40 -17.86
CA ASN A 80 -8.74 14.69 -18.63
C ASN A 80 -7.69 14.00 -17.74
N TYR A 81 -7.73 14.22 -16.43
CA TYR A 81 -6.78 13.66 -15.48
C TYR A 81 -7.34 12.42 -14.82
N SER A 82 -6.49 11.43 -14.58
CA SER A 82 -6.92 10.19 -13.94
C SER A 82 -5.84 9.60 -13.04
N ALA A 83 -6.26 8.95 -11.97
CA ALA A 83 -5.42 8.05 -11.19
C ALA A 83 -5.86 6.60 -11.44
N PRO A 84 -4.91 5.67 -11.61
CA PRO A 84 -5.23 4.26 -11.82
C PRO A 84 -5.88 3.64 -10.58
N ARG A 85 -6.42 2.43 -10.74
CA ARG A 85 -6.96 1.65 -9.63
C ARG A 85 -5.92 1.46 -8.53
N ALA A 86 -6.35 1.51 -7.30
CA ALA A 86 -5.48 1.30 -6.16
C ALA A 86 -4.98 -0.16 -6.12
N SER A 87 -3.81 -0.35 -5.50
CA SER A 87 -3.34 -1.68 -5.11
C SER A 87 -4.30 -2.32 -4.09
N SER A 88 -4.30 -3.65 -3.98
CA SER A 88 -5.02 -4.40 -2.94
C SER A 88 -4.63 -4.03 -1.50
N SER A 89 -3.60 -3.20 -1.34
CA SER A 89 -3.21 -2.62 -0.05
C SER A 89 -4.15 -1.50 0.42
N VAL A 90 -5.01 -0.98 -0.45
CA VAL A 90 -6.00 0.07 -0.16
C VAL A 90 -7.40 -0.54 -0.11
N THR A 91 -8.14 -0.26 0.95
CA THR A 91 -9.49 -0.78 1.21
C THR A 91 -10.57 0.28 1.03
N ALA A 92 -10.25 1.54 1.24
CA ALA A 92 -11.14 2.66 0.99
C ALA A 92 -10.34 3.88 0.52
N CYS A 93 -10.97 4.73 -0.28
CA CYS A 93 -10.37 5.96 -0.77
C CYS A 93 -11.49 6.97 -1.02
N THR A 94 -11.42 8.16 -0.43
CA THR A 94 -12.37 9.24 -0.68
C THR A 94 -11.63 10.49 -1.16
N VAL A 95 -12.31 11.28 -2.00
CA VAL A 95 -11.88 12.63 -2.40
C VAL A 95 -12.96 13.60 -1.96
N SER A 96 -12.60 14.57 -1.13
CA SER A 96 -13.48 15.61 -0.61
C SER A 96 -12.81 16.97 -0.71
N ASP A 97 -13.58 18.04 -0.51
CA ASP A 97 -13.05 19.39 -0.37
C ASP A 97 -12.46 19.59 1.04
N ASP A 98 -11.37 20.33 1.17
CA ASP A 98 -10.75 20.68 2.46
C ASP A 98 -11.44 21.87 3.17
N GLY A 99 -12.44 22.48 2.54
CA GLY A 99 -13.12 23.70 2.98
C GLY A 99 -12.57 24.97 2.35
N ASN A 100 -11.45 24.89 1.63
CA ASN A 100 -10.78 26.00 0.94
C ASN A 100 -10.78 25.83 -0.58
N GLY A 101 -11.53 24.87 -1.13
CA GLY A 101 -11.53 24.59 -2.57
C GLY A 101 -10.35 23.74 -3.03
N LEU A 102 -9.64 23.06 -2.12
CA LEU A 102 -8.54 22.14 -2.43
C LEU A 102 -8.96 20.68 -2.21
N PRO A 103 -8.41 19.74 -3.00
CA PRO A 103 -8.71 18.32 -2.81
C PRO A 103 -8.07 17.78 -1.53
N LEU A 104 -8.89 17.14 -0.70
CA LEU A 104 -8.48 16.29 0.40
C LEU A 104 -8.75 14.83 -0.01
N VAL A 105 -7.69 14.03 -0.02
CA VAL A 105 -7.76 12.59 -0.32
C VAL A 105 -7.51 11.82 0.97
N GLU A 106 -8.45 10.94 1.32
CA GLU A 106 -8.33 10.05 2.47
C GLU A 106 -8.32 8.59 2.01
N VAL A 107 -7.23 7.89 2.30
CA VAL A 107 -7.00 6.49 1.91
C VAL A 107 -6.89 5.64 3.16
N THR A 108 -7.68 4.57 3.22
CA THR A 108 -7.55 3.53 4.26
C THR A 108 -6.84 2.32 3.68
N THR A 109 -5.83 1.84 4.38
CA THR A 109 -5.09 0.63 3.99
C THR A 109 -5.72 -0.64 4.56
N ILE A 110 -5.29 -1.81 4.08
CA ILE A 110 -5.68 -3.11 4.65
C ILE A 110 -5.29 -3.28 6.12
N LEU A 111 -4.36 -2.47 6.62
CA LEU A 111 -3.95 -2.46 8.02
C LEU A 111 -4.84 -1.56 8.89
N GLY A 112 -5.84 -0.90 8.30
CA GLY A 112 -6.70 0.08 8.98
C GLY A 112 -6.07 1.47 9.13
N THR A 113 -4.81 1.66 8.69
CA THR A 113 -4.15 2.97 8.71
C THR A 113 -4.85 3.91 7.72
N ALA A 114 -5.33 5.05 8.22
CA ALA A 114 -5.87 6.15 7.43
C ALA A 114 -4.76 7.14 7.08
N ILE A 115 -4.63 7.46 5.79
CA ILE A 115 -3.64 8.35 5.21
C ILE A 115 -4.39 9.50 4.56
N ARG A 116 -4.09 10.73 4.99
CA ARG A 116 -4.67 11.94 4.41
C ARG A 116 -3.64 12.68 3.57
N HIS A 117 -4.07 13.19 2.43
CA HIS A 117 -3.25 14.01 1.56
C HIS A 117 -4.05 15.21 1.02
N PRO A 118 -3.55 16.45 1.18
CA PRO A 118 -2.34 16.83 1.88
C PRO A 118 -2.43 16.55 3.40
N PRO A 119 -1.30 16.36 4.11
CA PRO A 119 -1.32 16.22 5.56
C PRO A 119 -1.87 17.50 6.19
N SER A 120 -2.64 17.36 7.28
CA SER A 120 -3.05 18.50 8.08
C SER A 120 -1.82 19.25 8.63
N PRO A 121 -1.83 20.60 8.66
CA PRO A 121 -0.75 21.40 9.21
C PRO A 121 -0.48 21.13 10.69
#